data_AF-A0A1F6ES80-F1
#
_entry.id   AF-A0A1F6ES80-F1
#
_cell.length_a   1.000
_cell.length_b   1.000
_cell.length_c   1.000
_cell.angle_alpha   90.00
_cell.angle_beta   90.00
_cell.angle_gamma   90.00
#
_symmetry.space_group_name_H-M   'P 1'
#
loop_
_entity.id
_entity.type
_entity.pdbx_description
1 polymer ?
#
loop_
_entity_poly.entity_id
_entity_poly.type
_entity_poly.pdbx_seq_one_letter_code
_entity_poly.pdbx_strand_id
1 'polypeptide(L)'
;MPKKTSVVEEEFRARCEEALVILTMRWEVIQALFTRQVSVVSQDRRAKIQSLTGRFGTKDAEPFAALSVEMLQKWSAEDAEFFASEWKRGVKFATEVFGANAVGVALEAMKSNREVN
;
A
#
# COMPACT_ATOMS: atom_id res chain seq x y z
N MET A 1 -8.47 19.22 -40.16
CA MET A 1 -9.85 19.09 -39.65
C MET A 1 -9.78 18.59 -38.22
N PRO A 2 -10.18 19.37 -37.20
CA PRO A 2 -10.21 18.87 -35.82
C PRO A 2 -11.34 17.84 -35.69
N LYS A 3 -11.01 16.64 -35.20
CA LYS A 3 -12.00 15.58 -34.93
C LYS A 3 -12.93 16.09 -33.82
N LYS A 4 -14.23 16.16 -34.10
CA LYS A 4 -15.26 16.35 -33.06
C LYS A 4 -15.28 15.10 -32.20
N THR A 5 -14.53 15.12 -31.10
CA THR A 5 -14.71 14.17 -30.00
C THR A 5 -16.13 14.36 -29.47
N SER A 6 -16.87 13.27 -29.25
CA SER A 6 -18.23 13.38 -28.72
C SER A 6 -18.19 13.80 -27.25
N VAL A 7 -19.19 14.56 -26.79
CA VAL A 7 -19.29 15.02 -25.39
C VAL A 7 -19.20 13.84 -24.40
N VAL A 8 -19.75 12.68 -24.79
CA VAL A 8 -19.71 11.44 -23.99
C VAL A 8 -18.28 10.90 -23.84
N GLU A 9 -17.45 11.00 -24.86
CA GLU A 9 -16.04 10.58 -24.80
C GLU A 9 -15.20 11.52 -23.92
N GLU A 10 -15.49 12.83 -23.95
CA GLU A 10 -14.85 13.80 -23.06
C GLU A 10 -15.23 13.58 -21.59
N GLU A 11 -16.52 13.36 -21.30
CA GLU A 11 -16.97 13.04 -19.95
C GLU A 11 -16.36 11.74 -19.42
N PHE A 12 -16.26 10.70 -20.27
CA PHE A 12 -15.62 9.45 -19.89
C PHE A 12 -14.12 9.66 -19.60
N ARG A 13 -13.43 10.41 -20.45
CA ARG A 13 -12.01 10.73 -20.25
C ARG A 13 -11.79 11.47 -18.92
N ALA A 14 -12.60 12.48 -18.63
CA ALA A 14 -12.51 13.22 -17.39
C ALA A 14 -12.65 12.29 -16.16
N ARG A 15 -13.62 11.36 -16.17
CA ARG A 15 -13.77 10.38 -15.08
C ARG A 15 -12.57 9.45 -14.94
N CYS A 16 -11.95 9.04 -16.05
CA CYS A 16 -10.72 8.23 -16.01
C CYS A 16 -9.56 9.03 -15.39
N GLU A 17 -9.39 10.29 -15.75
CA GLU A 17 -8.35 11.17 -15.23
C GLU A 17 -8.54 11.45 -13.73
N GLU A 18 -9.76 11.76 -13.30
CA GLU A 18 -10.09 11.96 -11.88
C GLU A 18 -9.87 10.68 -11.06
N ALA A 19 -10.31 9.52 -11.57
CA ALA A 19 -10.08 8.23 -10.93
C ALA A 19 -8.57 7.94 -10.80
N LEU A 20 -7.78 8.23 -11.84
CA LEU A 20 -6.33 8.06 -11.83
C LEU A 20 -5.66 8.92 -10.75
N VAL A 21 -6.03 10.21 -10.66
CA VAL A 21 -5.49 11.11 -9.64
C VAL A 21 -5.79 10.60 -8.23
N ILE A 22 -7.05 10.26 -7.95
CA ILE A 22 -7.46 9.79 -6.63
C ILE A 22 -6.77 8.48 -6.23
N LEU A 23 -6.70 7.52 -7.16
CA LEU A 23 -6.05 6.24 -6.89
C LEU A 23 -4.53 6.40 -6.71
N THR A 24 -3.91 7.32 -7.44
CA THR A 24 -2.48 7.65 -7.29
C THR A 24 -2.20 8.28 -5.94
N MET A 25 -2.94 9.34 -5.57
CA MET A 25 -2.79 9.98 -4.25
C MET A 25 -3.01 8.98 -3.11
N ARG A 26 -4.02 8.12 -3.22
CA ARG A 26 -4.29 7.12 -2.19
C ARG A 26 -3.17 6.08 -2.08
N TRP A 27 -2.60 5.68 -3.21
CA TRP A 27 -1.44 4.79 -3.21
C TRP A 27 -0.22 5.43 -2.53
N GLU A 28 0.08 6.69 -2.85
CA GLU A 28 1.20 7.42 -2.25
C GLU A 28 1.02 7.54 -0.72
N VAL A 29 -0.19 7.85 -0.26
CA VAL A 29 -0.51 7.87 1.18
C VAL A 29 -0.29 6.50 1.82
N ILE A 30 -0.75 5.41 1.19
CA ILE A 30 -0.55 4.04 1.68
C ILE A 30 0.95 3.72 1.75
N GLN A 31 1.74 4.07 0.74
CA GLN A 31 3.19 3.84 0.75
C GLN A 31 3.91 4.66 1.83
N ALA A 32 3.53 5.93 2.00
CA ALA A 32 4.10 6.80 3.02
C ALA A 32 3.78 6.27 4.44
N LEU A 33 2.55 5.83 4.66
CA LEU A 33 2.13 5.22 5.93
C LEU A 33 2.84 3.89 6.16
N PHE A 34 2.92 3.00 5.17
CA PHE A 34 3.67 1.75 5.29
C PHE A 34 5.12 2.01 5.65
N THR A 35 5.80 2.90 4.92
CA THR A 35 7.21 3.22 5.17
C THR A 35 7.44 3.80 6.56
N ARG A 36 6.58 4.72 7.01
CA ARG A 36 6.69 5.35 8.34
C ARG A 36 6.35 4.36 9.46
N GLN A 37 5.26 3.61 9.32
CA GLN A 37 4.81 2.62 10.29
C GLN A 37 5.85 1.50 10.43
N VAL A 38 6.34 0.95 9.32
CA VAL A 38 7.38 -0.07 9.32
C VAL A 38 8.65 0.49 9.97
N SER A 39 9.06 1.73 9.69
CA SER A 39 10.26 2.31 10.31
C SER A 39 10.13 2.44 11.85
N VAL A 40 9.06 3.09 12.33
CA VAL A 40 8.86 3.35 13.76
C VAL A 40 8.59 2.06 14.53
N VAL A 41 7.67 1.24 14.04
CA VAL A 41 7.26 0.02 14.72
C VAL A 41 8.37 -1.04 14.65
N SER A 42 9.14 -1.13 13.55
CA SER A 42 10.29 -2.05 13.50
C SER A 42 11.44 -1.61 14.41
N GLN A 43 11.61 -0.32 14.68
CA GLN A 43 12.59 0.15 15.67
C GLN A 43 12.15 -0.21 17.08
N ASP A 44 10.89 0.04 17.45
CA ASP A 44 10.36 -0.29 18.77
C ASP A 44 10.34 -1.81 19.02
N ARG A 45 9.90 -2.60 18.02
CA ARG A 45 9.96 -4.07 18.05
C ARG A 45 11.39 -4.57 18.23
N ARG A 46 12.37 -4.00 17.52
CA ARG A 46 13.80 -4.34 17.67
C ARG A 46 14.34 -3.96 19.04
N ALA A 47 14.01 -2.77 19.55
CA ALA A 47 14.43 -2.35 20.88
C ALA A 47 13.85 -3.26 21.98
N LYS A 48 12.59 -3.68 21.83
CA LYS A 48 11.94 -4.63 22.75
C LYS A 48 12.58 -6.02 22.70
N ILE A 49 12.88 -6.50 21.50
CA ILE A 49 13.66 -7.74 21.30
C ILE A 49 15.02 -7.62 22.00
N GLN A 50 15.80 -6.57 21.73
CA GLN A 50 17.10 -6.37 22.38
C GLN A 50 17.02 -6.26 23.91
N SER A 51 16.00 -5.58 24.43
CA SER A 51 15.75 -5.47 25.88
C SER A 51 15.48 -6.84 26.52
N LEU A 52 14.75 -7.71 25.82
CA LEU A 52 14.49 -9.07 26.26
C LEU A 52 15.75 -9.94 26.10
N THR A 53 16.48 -9.86 24.97
CA THR A 53 17.76 -10.56 24.77
C THR A 53 18.77 -10.20 25.85
N GLY A 54 18.86 -8.94 26.27
CA GLY A 54 19.77 -8.53 27.36
C GLY A 54 19.41 -9.10 28.74
N ARG A 55 18.18 -9.63 28.90
CA ARG A 55 17.71 -10.32 30.12
C ARG A 55 17.89 -11.84 30.05
N PHE A 56 17.94 -12.40 28.85
CA PHE A 56 18.21 -13.82 28.60
C PHE A 56 19.73 -14.01 28.40
N GLY A 57 20.39 -14.77 29.26
CA GLY A 57 21.82 -15.05 29.12
C GLY A 57 22.14 -15.83 27.82
N THR A 58 23.43 -16.00 27.52
CA THR A 58 23.94 -16.64 26.27
C THR A 58 23.40 -18.05 25.99
N LYS A 59 22.86 -18.76 26.99
CA LYS A 59 22.23 -20.08 26.84
C LYS A 59 20.88 -20.06 26.10
N ASP A 60 20.15 -18.95 26.16
CA ASP A 60 18.82 -18.82 25.56
C ASP A 60 18.80 -17.92 24.31
N ALA A 61 19.98 -17.48 23.87
CA ALA A 61 20.13 -16.49 22.80
C ALA A 61 19.62 -16.99 21.44
N GLU A 62 19.87 -18.25 21.08
CA GLU A 62 19.39 -18.83 19.80
C GLU A 62 17.87 -19.04 19.76
N PRO A 63 17.24 -19.72 20.74
CA PRO A 63 15.78 -19.85 20.79
C PRO A 63 15.08 -18.49 20.78
N PHE A 64 15.64 -17.50 21.49
CA PHE A 64 15.11 -16.16 21.53
C PHE A 64 15.26 -15.42 20.19
N ALA A 65 16.38 -15.60 19.48
CA ALA A 65 16.59 -15.01 18.16
C ALA A 65 15.60 -15.57 17.13
N ALA A 66 15.35 -16.88 17.13
CA ALA A 66 14.38 -17.52 16.25
C ALA A 66 12.96 -16.98 16.48
N LEU A 67 12.52 -16.92 17.75
CA LEU A 67 11.22 -16.34 18.13
C LEU A 67 11.10 -14.87 17.72
N SER A 68 12.20 -14.10 17.85
CA SER A 68 12.23 -12.69 17.47
C SER A 68 12.03 -12.49 15.97
N VAL A 69 12.62 -13.34 15.14
CA VAL A 69 12.43 -13.32 13.67
C VAL A 69 11.01 -13.71 13.31
N GLU A 70 10.46 -14.77 13.92
CA GLU A 70 9.09 -15.22 13.69
C GLU A 70 8.07 -14.13 14.02
N MET A 71 8.22 -13.45 15.17
CA MET A 71 7.36 -12.33 15.56
C MET A 71 7.44 -11.17 14.56
N LEU A 72 8.64 -10.80 14.11
CA LEU A 72 8.83 -9.76 13.10
C LEU A 72 8.18 -10.13 11.75
N GLN A 73 8.30 -11.38 11.32
CA GLN A 73 7.66 -11.87 10.09
C GLN A 73 6.14 -11.84 10.18
N LYS A 74 5.57 -12.34 11.29
CA LYS A 74 4.12 -12.32 11.50
C LYS A 74 3.57 -10.90 11.47
N TRP A 75 4.23 -9.99 12.17
CA TRP A 75 3.86 -8.60 12.17
C TRP A 75 3.98 -7.93 10.79
N SER A 76 5.02 -8.25 10.02
CA SER A 76 5.15 -7.77 8.64
C SER A 76 4.00 -8.26 7.76
N ALA A 77 3.51 -9.47 7.97
CA ALA A 77 2.37 -10.03 7.24
C ALA A 77 1.06 -9.32 7.60
N GLU A 78 0.82 -9.08 8.89
CA GLU A 78 -0.35 -8.32 9.38
C GLU A 78 -0.36 -6.89 8.82
N ASP A 79 0.79 -6.21 8.84
CA ASP A 79 0.94 -4.88 8.25
C ASP A 79 0.61 -4.91 6.74
N ALA A 80 1.15 -5.88 5.99
CA ALA A 80 0.87 -6.03 4.56
C ALA A 80 -0.63 -6.30 4.26
N GLU A 81 -1.29 -7.14 5.06
CA GLU A 81 -2.72 -7.44 4.91
C GLU A 81 -3.57 -6.19 5.16
N PHE A 82 -3.24 -5.41 6.20
CA PHE A 82 -3.92 -4.16 6.50
C PHE A 82 -3.85 -3.19 5.31
N PHE A 83 -2.66 -2.91 4.76
CA PHE A 83 -2.51 -1.98 3.65
C PHE A 83 -3.15 -2.49 2.34
N ALA A 84 -3.10 -3.80 2.09
CA ALA A 84 -3.84 -4.41 0.99
C ALA A 84 -5.36 -4.19 1.14
N SER A 85 -5.89 -4.26 2.37
CA SER A 85 -7.31 -3.98 2.64
C SER A 85 -7.66 -2.50 2.43
N GLU A 86 -6.78 -1.57 2.84
CA GLU A 86 -6.96 -0.13 2.63
C GLU A 86 -6.94 0.27 1.15
N TRP A 87 -6.09 -0.40 0.36
CA TRP A 87 -6.08 -0.26 -1.09
C TRP A 87 -7.39 -0.74 -1.71
N LYS A 88 -7.86 -1.94 -1.35
CA LYS A 88 -9.15 -2.48 -1.83
C LYS A 88 -10.33 -1.57 -1.50
N ARG A 89 -10.36 -0.99 -0.28
CA ARG A 89 -11.37 0.01 0.11
C ARG A 89 -11.33 1.25 -0.79
N GLY A 90 -10.13 1.73 -1.11
CA GLY A 90 -9.93 2.85 -2.03
C GLY A 90 -10.43 2.59 -3.45
N VAL A 91 -10.10 1.42 -3.99
CA VAL A 91 -10.57 1.00 -5.33
C VAL A 91 -12.09 0.86 -5.36
N LYS A 92 -12.69 0.29 -4.31
CA LYS A 92 -14.15 0.18 -4.19
C LYS A 92 -14.81 1.56 -4.20
N PHE A 93 -14.33 2.49 -3.37
CA PHE A 93 -14.82 3.85 -3.35
C PHE A 93 -14.71 4.55 -4.72
N ALA A 94 -13.55 4.47 -5.37
CA ALA A 94 -13.37 5.05 -6.71
C ALA A 94 -14.33 4.43 -7.73
N THR A 95 -14.61 3.13 -7.61
CA THR A 95 -15.55 2.42 -8.49
C THR A 95 -16.98 2.91 -8.30
N GLU A 96 -17.39 3.18 -7.07
CA GLU A 96 -18.71 3.73 -6.74
C GLU A 96 -18.89 5.17 -7.26
N VAL A 97 -17.82 5.98 -7.24
CA VAL A 97 -17.86 7.39 -7.64
C VAL A 97 -17.72 7.57 -9.16
N PHE A 98 -16.73 6.92 -9.78
CA PHE A 98 -16.35 7.15 -11.18
C PHE A 98 -16.85 6.06 -12.14
N GLY A 99 -17.31 4.93 -11.61
CA GLY A 99 -17.73 3.77 -12.37
C GLY A 99 -16.60 2.79 -12.71
N ALA A 100 -16.95 1.51 -12.82
CA ALA A 100 -15.99 0.42 -12.99
C ALA A 100 -15.12 0.54 -14.25
N ASN A 101 -15.67 1.03 -15.37
CA ASN A 101 -14.92 1.18 -16.62
C ASN A 101 -13.83 2.24 -16.51
N ALA A 102 -14.13 3.39 -15.90
CA ALA A 102 -13.16 4.47 -15.74
C ALA A 102 -12.05 4.07 -14.77
N VAL A 103 -12.41 3.41 -13.66
CA VAL A 103 -11.44 2.87 -12.69
C VAL A 103 -10.57 1.78 -13.30
N GLY A 104 -11.13 0.90 -14.15
CA GLY A 104 -10.36 -0.10 -14.86
C GLY A 104 -9.26 0.52 -15.72
N VAL A 105 -9.59 1.55 -16.51
CA VAL A 105 -8.61 2.30 -17.32
C VAL A 105 -7.56 2.98 -16.43
N ALA A 106 -7.99 3.64 -15.35
CA ALA A 106 -7.10 4.31 -14.42
C ALA A 106 -6.11 3.33 -13.76
N LEU A 107 -6.56 2.15 -13.33
CA LEU A 107 -5.70 1.13 -12.72
C LEU A 107 -4.65 0.59 -13.70
N GLU A 108 -5.01 0.38 -14.97
CA GLU A 108 -4.04 -0.04 -15.99
C GLU A 108 -3.02 1.08 -16.26
N ALA A 109 -3.46 2.34 -16.35
CA ALA A 109 -2.56 3.48 -16.49
C ALA A 109 -1.58 3.61 -15.30
N MET A 110 -2.06 3.38 -14.07
CA MET A 110 -1.22 3.37 -12.88
C MET A 110 -0.16 2.27 -12.91
N LYS A 111 -0.48 1.07 -13.41
CA LYS A 111 0.51 -0.02 -13.53
C LYS A 111 1.59 0.35 -14.53
N SER A 112 1.22 0.83 -15.72
CA SER A 112 2.17 1.24 -16.76
C SER A 112 3.13 2.34 -16.28
N ASN A 113 2.65 3.32 -15.50
CA ASN A 113 3.50 4.37 -14.94
C ASN A 113 4.49 3.88 -13.86
N ARG A 114 4.26 2.69 -13.29
CA ARG A 114 5.16 2.07 -12.30
C ARG A 114 6.19 1.15 -12.92
N GLU A 115 5.95 0.60 -14.10
CA GLU A 115 6.92 -0.26 -14.80
C GLU A 115 7.99 0.55 -15.52
N VAL A 116 7.75 1.85 -15.73
CA VAL A 116 8.67 2.78 -16.42
C VAL A 116 9.61 3.51 -15.45
N ASN A 117 9.35 3.46 -14.14
CA ASN A 117 10.18 4.05 -13.08
C ASN A 117 10.89 2.97 -12.24
#